data_AF-A0A4Q3MYF4-F1
#
_entry.id   AF-A0A4Q3MYF4-F1
#
_cell.length_a   1.000
_cell.length_b   1.000
_cell.length_c   1.000
_cell.angle_alpha   90.00
_cell.angle_beta   90.00
_cell.angle_gamma   90.00
#
_symmetry.space_group_name_H-M   'P 1'
#
loop_
_entity.id
_entity.type
_entity.pdbx_description
1 polymer ?
#
loop_
_entity_poly.entity_id
_entity_poly.type
_entity_poly.pdbx_seq_one_letter_code
_entity_poly.pdbx_strand_id
1 'polypeptide(L)'
;MLAACGGSSGGDPLLRKTHLGEVRGAEDNATATYSWKGIPFAAPPTGALRWQAPQEPQAWSTTRAATAFGNACAQYGRIYGPGANNKHDETIGTTLNTAVGSEDCLYLNVWRPATGDTNLPVVVFLHGGSNVSGYTADPMYDGAALAKASNAIVVTPNFRLGILGFLNLPQLKTGDASVNSGNFTMLDTIKALQFVRTNAGAFGGNPDNVTVVGQSAGAINVWALQTSPLMAQANPKLFHRVMPLSGGISMASNLPAGSIPTLSPASTYLLQGNALLQNLVIGDGLAADTAAATAYIAGRSNAEIADYLRSKSSSQLFTTLLTRLAALGLGGSGPIPDGT
;
A
#
# COMPACT_ATOMS: atom_id res chain seq x y z
N MET A 1 20.90 31.32 -47.31
CA MET A 1 20.75 30.93 -45.90
C MET A 1 20.25 29.51 -45.87
N LEU A 2 21.11 28.54 -45.53
CA LEU A 2 20.71 27.15 -45.36
C LEU A 2 19.88 27.04 -44.08
N ALA A 3 18.63 26.57 -44.22
CA ALA A 3 17.81 26.14 -43.10
C ALA A 3 18.36 24.81 -42.58
N ALA A 4 18.88 24.79 -41.37
CA ALA A 4 19.27 23.57 -40.68
C ALA A 4 18.03 22.95 -40.03
N CYS A 5 17.48 21.90 -40.67
CA CYS A 5 16.62 20.94 -39.99
C CYS A 5 17.49 20.07 -39.06
N GLY A 6 17.68 20.53 -37.82
CA GLY A 6 18.26 19.71 -36.76
C GLY A 6 17.21 18.75 -36.23
N GLY A 7 17.19 17.52 -36.73
CA GLY A 7 16.41 16.44 -36.15
C GLY A 7 16.89 16.13 -34.73
N SER A 8 16.09 16.44 -33.72
CA SER A 8 16.23 15.88 -32.39
C SER A 8 15.57 14.50 -32.38
N SER A 9 16.40 13.47 -32.30
CA SER A 9 16.02 12.08 -32.07
C SER A 9 15.51 11.86 -30.63
N GLY A 10 14.40 12.51 -30.25
CA GLY A 10 13.75 12.33 -28.96
C GLY A 10 12.43 11.58 -29.15
N GLY A 11 12.34 10.34 -28.69
CA GLY A 11 11.08 9.59 -28.69
C GLY A 11 9.96 10.31 -27.92
N ASP A 12 8.71 9.90 -28.14
CA ASP A 12 7.52 10.44 -27.46
C ASP A 12 7.77 10.53 -25.93
N PRO A 13 7.78 11.73 -25.33
CA PRO A 13 8.08 11.91 -23.91
C PRO A 13 7.01 11.28 -22.99
N LEU A 14 5.89 10.80 -23.53
CA LEU A 14 4.86 10.08 -22.78
C LEU A 14 5.04 8.56 -22.83
N LEU A 15 5.87 8.02 -23.73
CA LEU A 15 6.15 6.57 -23.80
C LEU A 15 7.33 6.19 -22.91
N ARG A 16 7.12 5.23 -22.01
CA ARG A 16 8.14 4.78 -21.05
C ARG A 16 8.18 3.26 -20.99
N LYS A 17 9.35 2.69 -21.25
CA LYS A 17 9.58 1.23 -21.16
C LYS A 17 10.01 0.87 -19.75
N THR A 18 9.14 0.15 -19.04
CA THR A 18 9.46 -0.50 -17.77
C THR A 18 9.96 -1.92 -18.00
N HIS A 19 10.45 -2.59 -16.97
CA HIS A 19 10.78 -4.02 -17.05
C HIS A 19 9.55 -4.93 -17.28
N LEU A 20 8.34 -4.43 -16.99
CA LEU A 20 7.08 -5.17 -17.20
C LEU A 20 6.45 -4.93 -18.57
N GLY A 21 6.85 -3.87 -19.26
CA GLY A 21 6.26 -3.45 -20.54
C GLY A 21 6.20 -1.93 -20.69
N GLU A 22 5.77 -1.48 -21.86
CA GLU A 22 5.67 -0.05 -22.17
C GLU A 22 4.37 0.57 -21.63
N VAL A 23 4.47 1.79 -21.10
CA VAL A 23 3.33 2.60 -20.66
C VAL A 23 3.29 3.93 -21.40
N ARG A 24 2.08 4.42 -21.66
CA ARG A 24 1.81 5.77 -22.18
C ARG A 24 1.15 6.63 -21.12
N GLY A 25 1.80 7.73 -20.76
CA GLY A 25 1.32 8.71 -19.80
C GLY A 25 0.50 9.83 -20.44
N ALA A 26 0.32 10.90 -19.68
CA ALA A 26 -0.32 12.14 -20.11
C ALA A 26 0.53 13.36 -19.73
N GLU A 27 0.47 14.39 -20.56
CA GLU A 27 0.97 15.73 -20.26
C GLU A 27 -0.14 16.57 -19.62
N ASP A 28 0.22 17.34 -18.61
CA ASP A 28 -0.60 18.40 -18.06
C ASP A 28 0.10 19.74 -18.27
N ASN A 29 -0.40 20.51 -19.24
CA ASN A 29 0.14 21.83 -19.59
C ASN A 29 -0.06 22.86 -18.48
N ALA A 30 -1.09 22.73 -17.64
CA ALA A 30 -1.34 23.69 -16.56
C ALA A 30 -0.28 23.57 -15.48
N THR A 31 0.14 22.35 -15.17
CA THR A 31 1.21 22.09 -14.21
C THR A 31 2.59 22.02 -14.86
N ALA A 32 2.68 21.89 -16.19
CA ALA A 32 3.92 21.59 -16.93
C ALA A 32 4.59 20.31 -16.43
N THR A 33 3.80 19.24 -16.32
CA THR A 33 4.26 17.93 -15.85
C THR A 33 3.84 16.80 -16.78
N TYR A 34 4.62 15.72 -16.77
CA TYR A 34 4.21 14.42 -17.30
C TYR A 34 3.80 13.51 -16.17
N SER A 35 2.76 12.71 -16.39
CA SER A 35 2.29 11.73 -15.41
C SER A 35 2.00 10.37 -16.03
N TRP A 36 2.25 9.31 -15.25
CA TRP A 36 1.84 7.95 -15.54
C TRP A 36 1.13 7.40 -14.32
N LYS A 37 -0.18 7.21 -14.42
CA LYS A 37 -1.06 6.84 -13.31
C LYS A 37 -1.54 5.40 -13.49
N GLY A 38 -1.71 4.67 -12.39
CA GLY A 38 -2.25 3.31 -12.42
C GLY A 38 -1.32 2.25 -13.00
N ILE A 39 0.00 2.38 -12.81
CA ILE A 39 0.97 1.33 -13.22
C ILE A 39 0.95 0.22 -12.16
N PRO A 40 0.68 -1.05 -12.51
CA PRO A 40 0.78 -2.15 -11.55
C PRO A 40 2.24 -2.38 -11.17
N PHE A 41 2.52 -2.49 -9.87
CA PHE A 41 3.85 -2.85 -9.37
C PHE A 41 3.87 -4.24 -8.71
N ALA A 42 2.70 -4.85 -8.51
CA ALA A 42 2.53 -6.20 -7.99
C ALA A 42 1.28 -6.86 -8.60
N ALA A 43 1.24 -8.18 -8.59
CA ALA A 43 0.03 -8.94 -8.92
C ALA A 43 -1.10 -8.63 -7.92
N PRO A 44 -2.38 -8.70 -8.34
CA PRO A 44 -3.51 -8.48 -7.44
C PRO A 44 -3.44 -9.43 -6.22
N PRO A 45 -3.40 -8.92 -4.98
CA PRO A 45 -3.31 -9.73 -3.77
C PRO A 45 -4.67 -10.33 -3.37
N THR A 46 -5.36 -10.98 -4.33
CA THR A 46 -6.69 -11.55 -4.18
C THR A 46 -6.64 -13.07 -4.08
N GLY A 47 -7.74 -13.69 -3.60
CA GLY A 47 -7.85 -15.15 -3.50
C GLY A 47 -6.67 -15.77 -2.75
N ALA A 48 -5.94 -16.68 -3.39
CA ALA A 48 -4.77 -17.36 -2.83
C ALA A 48 -3.62 -16.40 -2.45
N LEU A 49 -3.53 -15.23 -3.11
CA LEU A 49 -2.52 -14.21 -2.83
C LEU A 49 -2.90 -13.27 -1.70
N ARG A 50 -4.15 -13.35 -1.18
CA ARG A 50 -4.53 -12.60 0.01
C ARG A 50 -3.69 -13.08 1.21
N TRP A 51 -3.14 -12.12 1.93
CA TRP A 51 -2.18 -12.32 3.03
C TRP A 51 -0.94 -13.13 2.63
N GLN A 52 -0.42 -12.84 1.44
CA GLN A 52 0.90 -13.28 1.00
C GLN A 52 1.80 -12.08 0.71
N ALA A 53 3.10 -12.33 0.58
CA ALA A 53 4.03 -11.36 0.00
C ALA A 53 3.56 -10.97 -1.42
N PRO A 54 3.65 -9.68 -1.81
CA PRO A 54 3.27 -9.23 -3.14
C PRO A 54 4.14 -9.91 -4.20
N GLN A 55 3.51 -10.40 -5.26
CA GLN A 55 4.19 -11.09 -6.35
C GLN A 55 4.44 -10.14 -7.54
N GLU A 56 5.40 -10.47 -8.40
CA GLU A 56 5.58 -9.76 -9.67
C GLU A 56 4.28 -9.83 -10.49
N PRO A 57 3.77 -8.72 -11.05
CA PRO A 57 2.66 -8.79 -11.98
C PRO A 57 3.10 -9.42 -13.30
N GLN A 58 2.14 -9.96 -14.05
CA GLN A 58 2.43 -10.45 -15.40
C GLN A 58 2.86 -9.28 -16.30
N ALA A 59 4.01 -9.45 -16.97
CA ALA A 59 4.48 -8.50 -17.98
C ALA A 59 3.52 -8.45 -19.18
N TRP A 60 3.44 -7.30 -19.85
CA TRP A 60 2.59 -7.06 -21.01
C TRP A 60 3.41 -6.70 -22.25
N SER A 61 2.93 -7.11 -23.42
CA SER A 61 3.60 -6.88 -24.71
C SER A 61 3.11 -5.63 -25.44
N THR A 62 1.87 -5.19 -25.19
CA THR A 62 1.26 -4.02 -25.84
C THR A 62 1.32 -2.80 -24.94
N THR A 63 1.61 -1.62 -25.49
CA THR A 63 1.65 -0.36 -24.74
C THR A 63 0.37 -0.16 -23.92
N ARG A 64 0.52 0.00 -22.60
CA ARG A 64 -0.59 0.19 -21.67
C ARG A 64 -0.85 1.67 -21.43
N ALA A 65 -2.12 2.09 -21.47
CA ALA A 65 -2.49 3.43 -21.04
C ALA A 65 -2.31 3.59 -19.53
N ALA A 66 -1.55 4.60 -19.11
CA ALA A 66 -1.30 4.96 -17.73
C ALA A 66 -1.75 6.41 -17.50
N THR A 67 -2.99 6.72 -17.87
CA THR A 67 -3.57 8.08 -17.83
C THR A 67 -4.62 8.26 -16.74
N ALA A 68 -4.97 7.19 -16.02
CA ALA A 68 -5.95 7.18 -14.94
C ALA A 68 -5.40 6.45 -13.72
N PHE A 69 -5.84 6.85 -12.52
CA PHE A 69 -5.46 6.18 -11.29
C PHE A 69 -5.98 4.73 -11.26
N GLY A 70 -5.19 3.84 -10.65
CA GLY A 70 -5.66 2.50 -10.29
C GLY A 70 -6.62 2.54 -9.10
N ASN A 71 -7.22 1.38 -8.78
CA ASN A 71 -8.15 1.27 -7.66
C ASN A 71 -7.47 1.60 -6.32
N ALA A 72 -8.18 2.29 -5.41
CA ALA A 72 -7.82 2.31 -4.00
C ALA A 72 -7.88 0.89 -3.40
N CYS A 73 -7.02 0.64 -2.42
CA CYS A 73 -7.06 -0.60 -1.68
C CYS A 73 -8.35 -0.74 -0.88
N ALA A 74 -8.85 -1.98 -0.82
CA ALA A 74 -10.02 -2.33 -0.05
C ALA A 74 -9.84 -1.88 1.40
N GLN A 75 -10.81 -1.11 1.87
CA GLN A 75 -10.82 -0.46 3.17
C GLN A 75 -12.27 -0.22 3.59
N TYR A 76 -12.47 0.25 4.81
CA TYR A 76 -13.79 0.78 5.17
C TYR A 76 -13.84 2.29 4.94
N GLY A 77 -15.00 2.76 4.50
CA GLY A 77 -15.23 4.15 4.15
C GLY A 77 -15.07 5.06 5.36
N ARG A 78 -14.24 6.08 5.17
CA ARG A 78 -13.96 7.17 6.10
C ARG A 78 -13.95 8.48 5.33
N ILE A 79 -14.00 9.60 6.04
CA ILE A 79 -13.95 10.96 5.46
C ILE A 79 -12.70 11.25 4.62
N TYR A 80 -11.60 10.51 4.83
CA TYR A 80 -10.36 10.59 4.05
C TYR A 80 -10.12 9.31 3.21
N GLY A 81 -11.16 8.52 3.00
CA GLY A 81 -11.17 7.36 2.12
C GLY A 81 -11.73 7.71 0.74
N PRO A 82 -11.70 6.74 -0.19
CA PRO A 82 -12.36 6.92 -1.48
C PRO A 82 -13.88 6.92 -1.31
N GLY A 83 -14.56 7.67 -2.16
CA GLY A 83 -15.99 7.54 -2.41
C GLY A 83 -16.31 6.27 -3.20
N ALA A 84 -17.54 6.17 -3.66
CA ALA A 84 -17.98 5.13 -4.57
C ALA A 84 -17.11 5.11 -5.85
N ASN A 85 -16.80 3.91 -6.34
CA ASN A 85 -16.01 3.71 -7.56
C ASN A 85 -14.65 4.43 -7.54
N ASN A 86 -14.00 4.53 -6.37
CA ASN A 86 -12.65 5.07 -6.21
C ASN A 86 -12.51 6.57 -6.57
N LYS A 87 -13.55 7.37 -6.32
CA LYS A 87 -13.56 8.81 -6.63
C LYS A 87 -13.46 9.68 -5.39
N HIS A 88 -12.88 10.86 -5.56
CA HIS A 88 -13.01 11.96 -4.61
C HIS A 88 -14.25 12.77 -4.97
N ASP A 89 -15.40 12.43 -4.38
CA ASP A 89 -16.67 13.13 -4.59
C ASP A 89 -17.59 13.01 -3.37
N GLU A 90 -18.79 13.59 -3.46
CA GLU A 90 -19.78 13.63 -2.37
C GLU A 90 -20.21 12.24 -1.88
N THR A 91 -20.00 11.19 -2.68
CA THR A 91 -20.35 9.82 -2.27
C THR A 91 -19.50 9.31 -1.10
N ILE A 92 -18.36 9.96 -0.79
CA ILE A 92 -17.60 9.74 0.45
C ILE A 92 -18.52 9.81 1.68
N GLY A 93 -19.48 10.74 1.70
CA GLY A 93 -20.42 10.88 2.81
C GLY A 93 -21.40 9.70 2.92
N THR A 94 -21.72 9.06 1.79
CA THR A 94 -22.67 7.93 1.73
C THR A 94 -22.00 6.58 1.98
N THR A 95 -20.68 6.47 1.80
CA THR A 95 -19.94 5.22 1.98
C THR A 95 -19.31 5.07 3.37
N LEU A 96 -19.52 6.04 4.28
CA LEU A 96 -19.01 5.98 5.64
C LEU A 96 -19.41 4.66 6.33
N ASN A 97 -18.43 4.00 6.94
CA ASN A 97 -18.60 2.71 7.63
C ASN A 97 -19.04 1.54 6.74
N THR A 98 -18.96 1.67 5.41
CA THR A 98 -19.16 0.57 4.44
C THR A 98 -17.84 0.15 3.81
N ALA A 99 -17.75 -1.06 3.28
CA ALA A 99 -16.55 -1.47 2.56
C ALA A 99 -16.47 -0.77 1.19
N VAL A 100 -15.30 -0.23 0.87
CA VAL A 100 -14.99 0.48 -0.39
C VAL A 100 -13.64 0.04 -0.94
N GLY A 101 -13.35 0.42 -2.19
CA GLY A 101 -12.11 0.07 -2.86
C GLY A 101 -12.08 -1.36 -3.41
N SER A 102 -10.90 -1.83 -3.79
CA SER A 102 -10.66 -3.15 -4.38
C SER A 102 -9.43 -3.80 -3.75
N GLU A 103 -9.40 -5.12 -3.68
CA GLU A 103 -8.16 -5.83 -3.30
C GLU A 103 -7.15 -5.85 -4.44
N ASP A 104 -7.59 -5.78 -5.70
CA ASP A 104 -6.75 -5.46 -6.84
C ASP A 104 -6.44 -3.95 -6.82
N CYS A 105 -5.40 -3.57 -6.07
CA CYS A 105 -5.07 -2.18 -5.79
C CYS A 105 -3.58 -1.82 -5.79
N LEU A 106 -2.67 -2.77 -6.03
CA LEU A 106 -1.21 -2.56 -5.96
C LEU A 106 -0.68 -1.86 -7.23
N TYR A 107 -1.12 -0.61 -7.37
CA TYR A 107 -0.78 0.32 -8.42
C TYR A 107 0.02 1.49 -7.85
N LEU A 108 0.86 2.10 -8.68
CA LEU A 108 1.56 3.34 -8.38
C LEU A 108 1.37 4.36 -9.49
N ASN A 109 1.66 5.61 -9.14
CA ASN A 109 1.60 6.74 -10.04
C ASN A 109 2.95 7.46 -10.03
N VAL A 110 3.36 8.03 -11.16
CA VAL A 110 4.62 8.72 -11.34
C VAL A 110 4.35 10.09 -11.96
N TRP A 111 4.95 11.15 -11.41
CA TRP A 111 4.97 12.49 -11.98
C TRP A 111 6.40 12.97 -12.16
N ARG A 112 6.63 13.80 -13.17
CA ARG A 112 7.87 14.55 -13.37
C ARG A 112 7.61 15.90 -14.02
N PRO A 113 8.53 16.88 -13.89
CA PRO A 113 8.54 18.06 -14.74
C PRO A 113 8.58 17.69 -16.23
N ALA A 114 7.86 18.45 -17.06
CA ALA A 114 7.86 18.32 -18.52
C ALA A 114 9.13 18.92 -19.14
N THR A 115 10.29 18.42 -18.71
CA THR A 115 11.63 18.82 -19.15
C THR A 115 12.39 17.62 -19.73
N GLY A 116 13.52 17.88 -20.38
CA GLY A 116 14.45 16.84 -20.84
C GLY A 116 15.41 16.32 -19.76
N ASP A 117 15.26 16.79 -18.51
CA ASP A 117 16.20 16.48 -17.44
C ASP A 117 16.23 14.99 -17.12
N THR A 118 17.40 14.51 -16.71
CA THR A 118 17.63 13.13 -16.28
C THR A 118 18.35 13.13 -14.95
N ASN A 119 18.50 11.95 -14.34
CA ASN A 119 19.15 11.79 -13.05
C ASN A 119 18.47 12.59 -11.91
N LEU A 120 17.16 12.85 -12.04
CA LEU A 120 16.37 13.61 -11.07
C LEU A 120 16.26 12.85 -9.74
N PRO A 121 16.25 13.53 -8.57
CA PRO A 121 15.92 12.87 -7.31
C PRO A 121 14.52 12.24 -7.39
N VAL A 122 14.33 11.12 -6.70
CA VAL A 122 13.04 10.42 -6.64
C VAL A 122 12.46 10.54 -5.24
N VAL A 123 11.21 10.99 -5.16
CA VAL A 123 10.41 11.06 -3.94
C VAL A 123 9.34 9.99 -4.02
N VAL A 124 9.31 9.07 -3.05
CA VAL A 124 8.25 8.07 -2.92
C VAL A 124 7.39 8.46 -1.72
N PHE A 125 6.12 8.77 -1.94
CA PHE A 125 5.23 9.30 -0.91
C PHE A 125 4.20 8.25 -0.46
N LEU A 126 4.20 7.95 0.85
CA LEU A 126 3.26 7.03 1.50
C LEU A 126 2.15 7.82 2.19
N HIS A 127 0.90 7.58 1.78
CA HIS A 127 -0.25 8.30 2.31
C HIS A 127 -0.56 7.96 3.77
N GLY A 128 -1.32 8.86 4.43
CA GLY A 128 -1.83 8.67 5.78
C GLY A 128 -3.12 7.85 5.83
N GLY A 129 -3.87 8.01 6.93
CA GLY A 129 -5.18 7.37 7.13
C GLY A 129 -5.18 6.19 8.12
N SER A 130 -4.37 6.30 9.18
CA SER A 130 -4.29 5.35 10.31
C SER A 130 -4.04 3.89 9.90
N ASN A 131 -3.43 3.65 8.73
CA ASN A 131 -3.23 2.32 8.15
C ASN A 131 -4.55 1.52 7.98
N VAL A 132 -5.69 2.19 7.96
CA VAL A 132 -7.03 1.59 7.82
C VAL A 132 -7.82 2.19 6.67
N SER A 133 -7.39 3.36 6.18
CA SER A 133 -7.98 4.09 5.06
C SER A 133 -6.90 4.92 4.36
N GLY A 134 -7.24 5.49 3.20
CA GLY A 134 -6.35 6.31 2.37
C GLY A 134 -6.16 5.71 0.98
N TYR A 135 -5.82 6.56 0.01
CA TYR A 135 -5.69 6.17 -1.40
C TYR A 135 -4.91 7.21 -2.20
N THR A 136 -4.24 6.79 -3.26
CA THR A 136 -3.37 7.68 -4.06
C THR A 136 -4.11 8.62 -5.01
N ALA A 137 -5.41 8.43 -5.22
CA ALA A 137 -6.23 9.30 -6.08
C ALA A 137 -6.90 10.45 -5.31
N ASP A 138 -6.64 10.58 -4.00
CA ASP A 138 -7.00 11.76 -3.23
C ASP A 138 -6.27 12.99 -3.82
N PRO A 139 -6.99 14.07 -4.21
CA PRO A 139 -6.37 15.28 -4.74
C PRO A 139 -5.28 15.88 -3.84
N MET A 140 -5.33 15.64 -2.53
CA MET A 140 -4.29 16.06 -1.59
C MET A 140 -2.92 15.41 -1.88
N TYR A 141 -2.89 14.28 -2.58
CA TYR A 141 -1.68 13.53 -2.92
C TYR A 141 -1.31 13.60 -4.42
N ASP A 142 -1.89 14.53 -5.20
CA ASP A 142 -1.43 14.73 -6.58
C ASP A 142 0.02 15.23 -6.60
N GLY A 143 0.89 14.46 -7.26
CA GLY A 143 2.33 14.68 -7.25
C GLY A 143 2.82 15.83 -8.13
N ALA A 144 1.98 16.42 -8.98
CA ALA A 144 2.41 17.37 -10.01
C ALA A 144 3.09 18.62 -9.43
N ALA A 145 2.48 19.24 -8.41
CA ALA A 145 3.00 20.45 -7.79
C ALA A 145 4.38 20.20 -7.14
N LEU A 146 4.53 19.08 -6.43
CA LEU A 146 5.79 18.70 -5.78
C LEU A 146 6.87 18.36 -6.82
N ALA A 147 6.52 17.59 -7.85
CA ALA A 147 7.43 17.21 -8.93
C ALA A 147 8.04 18.46 -9.59
N LYS A 148 7.18 19.44 -9.92
CA LYS A 148 7.61 20.72 -10.50
C LYS A 148 8.48 21.53 -9.53
N ALA A 149 7.98 21.77 -8.31
CA ALA A 149 8.65 22.65 -7.35
C ALA A 149 10.03 22.14 -6.91
N SER A 150 10.19 20.82 -6.82
CA SER A 150 11.43 20.19 -6.37
C SER A 150 12.33 19.71 -7.50
N ASN A 151 11.95 19.92 -8.76
CA ASN A 151 12.57 19.30 -9.94
C ASN A 151 12.88 17.80 -9.71
N ALA A 152 11.84 17.02 -9.40
CA ALA A 152 11.97 15.65 -8.90
C ALA A 152 10.96 14.72 -9.56
N ILE A 153 11.28 13.42 -9.59
CA ILE A 153 10.27 12.39 -9.83
C ILE A 153 9.47 12.20 -8.53
N VAL A 154 8.14 12.22 -8.60
CA VAL A 154 7.26 11.89 -7.48
C VAL A 154 6.53 10.60 -7.78
N VAL A 155 6.58 9.65 -6.87
CA VAL A 155 5.92 8.34 -6.97
C VAL A 155 4.96 8.16 -5.79
N THR A 156 3.70 7.81 -6.08
CA THR A 156 2.70 7.49 -5.05
C THR A 156 2.21 6.05 -5.23
N PRO A 157 2.71 5.08 -4.44
CA PRO A 157 2.19 3.72 -4.45
C PRO A 157 1.00 3.56 -3.50
N ASN A 158 0.02 2.78 -3.92
CA ASN A 158 -0.94 2.16 -2.99
C ASN A 158 -0.26 1.03 -2.21
N PHE A 159 -0.84 0.66 -1.08
CA PHE A 159 -0.46 -0.50 -0.28
C PHE A 159 -1.70 -1.03 0.45
N ARG A 160 -1.74 -2.33 0.77
CA ARG A 160 -2.87 -2.92 1.51
C ARG A 160 -3.08 -2.21 2.84
N LEU A 161 -4.33 -2.17 3.31
CA LEU A 161 -4.76 -1.45 4.52
C LEU A 161 -5.51 -2.37 5.48
N GLY A 162 -5.64 -1.93 6.74
CA GLY A 162 -6.37 -2.61 7.80
C GLY A 162 -5.94 -4.07 7.96
N ILE A 163 -6.91 -4.95 8.24
CA ILE A 163 -6.71 -6.39 8.35
C ILE A 163 -6.22 -7.06 7.06
N LEU A 164 -6.25 -6.39 5.91
CA LEU A 164 -5.66 -6.92 4.67
C LEU A 164 -4.17 -6.61 4.56
N GLY A 165 -3.74 -5.51 5.19
CA GLY A 165 -2.35 -5.06 5.24
C GLY A 165 -1.58 -5.54 6.47
N PHE A 166 -2.29 -5.78 7.58
CA PHE A 166 -1.71 -6.17 8.86
C PHE A 166 -2.58 -7.24 9.52
N LEU A 167 -2.16 -8.50 9.44
CA LEU A 167 -2.85 -9.61 10.09
C LEU A 167 -1.86 -10.70 10.49
N ASN A 168 -1.72 -10.92 11.80
CA ASN A 168 -0.84 -11.96 12.33
C ASN A 168 -1.66 -13.13 12.86
N LEU A 169 -1.65 -14.24 12.11
CA LEU A 169 -2.30 -15.50 12.47
C LEU A 169 -1.38 -16.68 12.17
N PRO A 170 -1.22 -17.65 13.09
CA PRO A 170 -0.44 -18.86 12.84
C PRO A 170 -0.88 -19.62 11.58
N GLN A 171 -2.17 -19.61 11.29
CA GLN A 171 -2.77 -20.33 10.16
C GLN A 171 -2.40 -19.73 8.80
N LEU A 172 -1.93 -18.47 8.76
CA LEU A 172 -1.49 -17.80 7.54
C LEU A 172 0.01 -17.94 7.29
N LYS A 173 0.77 -18.56 8.20
CA LYS A 173 2.22 -18.75 8.04
C LYS A 173 2.49 -19.83 7.01
N THR A 174 3.29 -19.49 5.99
CA THR A 174 3.63 -20.38 4.87
C THR A 174 4.97 -21.08 5.01
N GLY A 175 5.73 -20.77 6.07
CA GLY A 175 7.13 -21.17 6.21
C GLY A 175 8.12 -20.17 5.61
N ASP A 176 7.66 -19.19 4.83
CA ASP A 176 8.46 -18.05 4.43
C ASP A 176 8.55 -17.04 5.59
N ALA A 177 9.78 -16.79 6.06
CA ALA A 177 10.04 -15.86 7.15
C ALA A 177 9.57 -14.43 6.85
N SER A 178 9.59 -14.01 5.58
CA SER A 178 9.25 -12.64 5.19
C SER A 178 7.78 -12.26 5.45
N VAL A 179 6.89 -13.25 5.49
CA VAL A 179 5.45 -13.04 5.72
C VAL A 179 5.00 -13.38 7.15
N ASN A 180 5.87 -13.99 7.96
CA ASN A 180 5.51 -14.49 9.30
C ASN A 180 5.05 -13.39 10.27
N SER A 181 5.47 -12.15 10.03
CA SER A 181 5.11 -10.97 10.80
C SER A 181 3.64 -10.57 10.65
N GLY A 182 3.04 -10.87 9.50
CA GLY A 182 1.75 -10.30 9.08
C GLY A 182 1.83 -8.87 8.55
N ASN A 183 3.02 -8.30 8.33
CA ASN A 183 3.25 -6.93 7.84
C ASN A 183 3.16 -6.82 6.30
N PHE A 184 2.02 -7.22 5.73
CA PHE A 184 1.83 -7.25 4.27
C PHE A 184 1.94 -5.86 3.62
N THR A 185 1.49 -4.80 4.28
CA THR A 185 1.67 -3.40 3.83
C THR A 185 3.14 -3.03 3.70
N MET A 186 4.00 -3.52 4.60
CA MET A 186 5.44 -3.24 4.52
C MET A 186 6.03 -3.93 3.30
N LEU A 187 5.63 -5.18 3.05
CA LEU A 187 6.05 -5.93 1.86
C LEU A 187 5.56 -5.26 0.56
N ASP A 188 4.33 -4.77 0.52
CA ASP A 188 3.80 -3.99 -0.62
C ASP A 188 4.66 -2.75 -0.89
N THR A 189 5.04 -2.04 0.18
CA THR A 189 5.87 -0.84 0.06
C THR A 189 7.29 -1.18 -0.41
N ILE A 190 7.88 -2.27 0.09
CA ILE A 190 9.17 -2.78 -0.38
C ILE A 190 9.09 -3.13 -1.87
N LYS A 191 8.01 -3.79 -2.31
CA LYS A 191 7.80 -4.13 -3.72
C LYS A 191 7.67 -2.89 -4.61
N ALA A 192 6.98 -1.84 -4.15
CA ALA A 192 6.93 -0.56 -4.85
C ALA A 192 8.33 0.10 -4.94
N LEU A 193 9.14 0.02 -3.89
CA LEU A 193 10.52 0.53 -3.91
C LEU A 193 11.43 -0.27 -4.84
N GLN A 194 11.25 -1.59 -4.93
CA GLN A 194 11.92 -2.44 -5.92
C GLN A 194 11.53 -2.07 -7.35
N PHE A 195 10.25 -1.76 -7.59
CA PHE A 195 9.81 -1.19 -8.87
C PHE A 195 10.52 0.14 -9.16
N VAL A 196 10.59 1.06 -8.19
CA VAL A 196 11.28 2.34 -8.35
C VAL A 196 12.76 2.13 -8.66
N ARG A 197 13.44 1.26 -7.90
CA ARG A 197 14.85 0.89 -8.14
C ARG A 197 15.09 0.42 -9.56
N THR A 198 14.19 -0.41 -10.09
CA THR A 198 14.33 -1.02 -11.41
C THR A 198 13.98 -0.04 -12.54
N ASN A 199 13.00 0.85 -12.33
CA ASN A 199 12.41 1.62 -13.43
C ASN A 199 12.63 3.14 -13.36
N ALA A 200 13.15 3.70 -12.26
CA ALA A 200 13.29 5.16 -12.10
C ALA A 200 14.03 5.81 -13.28
N GLY A 201 15.09 5.16 -13.77
CA GLY A 201 15.87 5.64 -14.92
C GLY A 201 15.03 5.80 -16.18
N ALA A 202 14.05 4.92 -16.43
CA ALA A 202 13.16 5.03 -17.57
C ALA A 202 12.36 6.34 -17.53
N PHE A 203 11.97 6.78 -16.34
CA PHE A 203 11.23 8.04 -16.14
C PHE A 203 12.15 9.28 -16.02
N GLY A 204 13.48 9.10 -16.07
CA GLY A 204 14.48 10.16 -15.88
C GLY A 204 14.92 10.38 -14.42
N GLY A 205 14.50 9.50 -13.51
CA GLY A 205 14.90 9.53 -12.11
C GLY A 205 16.21 8.79 -11.83
N ASN A 206 16.83 9.11 -10.72
CA ASN A 206 18.03 8.46 -10.21
C ASN A 206 17.66 7.39 -9.15
N PRO A 207 17.83 6.08 -9.44
CA PRO A 207 17.53 5.01 -8.49
C PRO A 207 18.47 4.99 -7.26
N ASP A 208 19.59 5.72 -7.31
CA ASP A 208 20.55 5.90 -6.21
C ASP A 208 20.31 7.22 -5.44
N ASN A 209 19.20 7.92 -5.71
CA ASN A 209 18.82 9.15 -4.99
C ASN A 209 17.31 9.17 -4.66
N VAL A 210 16.88 8.17 -3.90
CA VAL A 210 15.49 7.95 -3.52
C VAL A 210 15.23 8.42 -2.08
N THR A 211 14.22 9.27 -1.88
CA THR A 211 13.72 9.74 -0.59
C THR A 211 12.31 9.20 -0.34
N VAL A 212 12.10 8.50 0.77
CA VAL A 212 10.76 8.03 1.17
C VAL A 212 10.13 9.03 2.13
N VAL A 213 8.99 9.57 1.76
CA VAL A 213 8.22 10.54 2.54
C VAL A 213 6.94 9.85 2.99
N GLY A 214 6.47 10.13 4.20
CA GLY A 214 5.19 9.60 4.65
C GLY A 214 4.51 10.55 5.62
N GLN A 215 3.18 10.59 5.60
CA GLN A 215 2.38 11.42 6.50
C GLN A 215 1.52 10.57 7.43
N SER A 216 1.45 10.93 8.72
CA SER A 216 0.67 10.20 9.73
C SER A 216 1.01 8.70 9.75
N ALA A 217 0.07 7.82 9.40
CA ALA A 217 0.33 6.39 9.24
C ALA A 217 1.43 6.07 8.22
N GLY A 218 1.53 6.84 7.13
CA GLY A 218 2.64 6.76 6.19
C GLY A 218 3.97 7.09 6.85
N ALA A 219 4.03 8.05 7.78
CA ALA A 219 5.24 8.35 8.54
C ALA A 219 5.65 7.20 9.48
N ILE A 220 4.67 6.55 10.12
CA ILE A 220 4.88 5.34 10.92
C ILE A 220 5.46 4.23 10.03
N ASN A 221 4.91 4.04 8.83
CA ASN A 221 5.40 3.06 7.85
C ASN A 221 6.84 3.38 7.40
N VAL A 222 7.18 4.65 7.17
CA VAL A 222 8.56 5.06 6.84
C VAL A 222 9.54 4.66 7.94
N TRP A 223 9.19 4.93 9.21
CA TRP A 223 10.03 4.52 10.33
C TRP A 223 10.16 3.00 10.43
N ALA A 224 9.07 2.25 10.21
CA ALA A 224 9.10 0.79 10.25
C ALA A 224 9.94 0.18 9.12
N LEU A 225 9.93 0.78 7.93
CA LEU A 225 10.82 0.38 6.83
C LEU A 225 12.29 0.56 7.20
N GLN A 226 12.63 1.63 7.91
CA GLN A 226 14.01 1.89 8.34
C GLN A 226 14.51 0.85 9.35
N THR A 227 13.60 0.25 10.13
CA THR A 227 13.94 -0.81 11.08
C THR A 227 13.87 -2.23 10.49
N SER A 228 13.37 -2.38 9.26
CA SER A 228 13.19 -3.70 8.63
C SER A 228 14.53 -4.30 8.19
N PRO A 229 14.85 -5.56 8.57
CA PRO A 229 16.03 -6.25 8.06
C PRO A 229 16.04 -6.41 6.55
N LEU A 230 14.87 -6.59 5.91
CA LEU A 230 14.75 -6.65 4.46
C LEU A 230 15.26 -5.38 3.78
N MET A 231 15.09 -4.22 4.43
CA MET A 231 15.59 -2.94 3.93
C MET A 231 17.04 -2.70 4.29
N ALA A 232 17.45 -3.04 5.52
CA ALA A 232 18.83 -2.90 5.96
C ALA A 232 19.80 -3.78 5.17
N GLN A 233 19.35 -4.96 4.74
CA GLN A 233 20.13 -5.95 3.99
C GLN A 233 19.95 -5.81 2.47
N ALA A 234 19.04 -4.95 2.00
CA ALA A 234 18.81 -4.75 0.58
C ALA A 234 20.08 -4.27 -0.13
N ASN A 235 20.56 -5.06 -1.09
CA ASN A 235 21.66 -4.72 -1.97
C ASN A 235 21.24 -4.97 -3.43
N PRO A 236 21.10 -3.91 -4.25
CA PRO A 236 21.39 -2.52 -3.93
C PRO A 236 20.32 -1.88 -3.02
N LYS A 237 20.66 -0.74 -2.39
CA LYS A 237 19.75 0.00 -1.51
C LYS A 237 18.48 0.42 -2.26
N LEU A 238 17.34 0.30 -1.58
CA LEU A 238 16.04 0.68 -2.13
C LEU A 238 15.64 2.13 -1.82
N PHE A 239 16.20 2.74 -0.77
CA PHE A 239 16.11 4.17 -0.52
C PHE A 239 17.37 4.72 0.16
N HIS A 240 17.48 6.05 0.19
CA HIS A 240 18.67 6.78 0.64
C HIS A 240 18.37 7.82 1.73
N ARG A 241 17.15 8.37 1.74
CA ARG A 241 16.70 9.37 2.71
C ARG A 241 15.26 9.08 3.12
N VAL A 242 14.87 9.60 4.28
CA VAL A 242 13.50 9.52 4.80
C VAL A 242 13.01 10.89 5.26
N MET A 243 11.72 11.16 5.13
CA MET A 243 11.05 12.33 5.70
C MET A 243 9.69 11.93 6.29
N PRO A 244 9.66 11.57 7.58
CA PRO A 244 8.42 11.25 8.30
C PRO A 244 7.72 12.53 8.76
N LEU A 245 6.44 12.71 8.38
CA LEU A 245 5.63 13.88 8.70
C LEU A 245 4.52 13.50 9.69
N SER A 246 4.61 14.01 10.92
CA SER A 246 3.57 13.86 11.95
C SER A 246 3.20 12.40 12.27
N GLY A 247 4.20 11.53 12.42
CA GLY A 247 4.06 10.16 12.92
C GLY A 247 5.41 9.59 13.38
N GLY A 248 5.36 8.66 14.33
CA GLY A 248 6.54 8.06 14.95
C GLY A 248 6.28 6.63 15.41
N ILE A 249 7.30 5.92 15.86
CA ILE A 249 7.15 4.58 16.47
C ILE A 249 7.12 4.74 17.98
N SER A 250 5.99 4.40 18.60
CA SER A 250 5.82 4.44 20.05
C SER A 250 4.87 3.34 20.52
N MET A 251 5.16 2.79 21.69
CA MET A 251 4.41 1.73 22.36
C MET A 251 3.85 2.30 23.66
N ALA A 252 2.71 1.79 24.14
CA ALA A 252 2.17 2.24 25.43
C ALA A 252 3.19 2.08 26.58
N SER A 253 4.03 1.04 26.51
CA SER A 253 5.07 0.75 27.50
C SER A 253 6.24 1.73 27.50
N ASN A 254 6.41 2.57 26.47
CA ASN A 254 7.51 3.52 26.37
C ASN A 254 7.05 4.98 26.35
N LEU A 255 5.77 5.23 26.65
CA LEU A 255 5.19 6.56 26.70
C LEU A 255 4.67 6.89 28.12
N PRO A 256 4.62 8.19 28.48
CA PRO A 256 3.89 8.64 29.66
C PRO A 256 2.42 8.23 29.61
N ALA A 257 1.83 7.95 30.78
CA ALA A 257 0.40 7.66 30.89
C ALA A 257 -0.44 8.78 30.27
N GLY A 258 -1.49 8.41 29.53
CA GLY A 258 -2.35 9.34 28.78
C GLY A 258 -1.84 9.69 27.38
N SER A 259 -0.63 9.27 27.00
CA SER A 259 -0.15 9.38 25.62
C SER A 259 -0.83 8.37 24.69
N ILE A 260 -0.96 8.72 23.42
CA ILE A 260 -1.52 7.83 22.39
C ILE A 260 -0.36 7.09 21.70
N PRO A 261 -0.20 5.77 21.91
CA PRO A 261 0.82 5.01 21.21
C PRO A 261 0.46 4.86 19.72
N THR A 262 1.47 4.74 18.88
CA THR A 262 1.28 4.54 17.43
C THR A 262 1.32 3.08 17.01
N LEU A 263 1.95 2.23 17.82
CA LEU A 263 2.04 0.79 17.62
C LEU A 263 1.36 0.02 18.77
N SER A 264 0.94 -1.21 18.46
CA SER A 264 0.49 -2.21 19.43
C SER A 264 1.46 -3.39 19.44
N PRO A 265 1.59 -4.13 20.56
CA PRO A 265 2.45 -5.32 20.59
C PRO A 265 1.91 -6.40 19.65
N ALA A 266 2.79 -7.29 19.18
CA ALA A 266 2.42 -8.41 18.31
C ALA A 266 1.30 -9.29 18.90
N SER A 267 1.23 -9.40 20.23
CA SER A 267 0.15 -10.11 20.93
C SER A 267 -1.23 -9.49 20.72
N THR A 268 -1.33 -8.16 20.56
CA THR A 268 -2.59 -7.48 20.24
C THR A 268 -3.07 -7.83 18.84
N TYR A 269 -2.16 -7.93 17.86
CA TYR A 269 -2.50 -8.34 16.49
C TYR A 269 -2.90 -9.82 16.42
N LEU A 270 -2.25 -10.69 17.21
CA LEU A 270 -2.68 -12.08 17.35
C LEU A 270 -4.08 -12.19 17.98
N LEU A 271 -4.36 -11.39 19.01
CA LEU A 271 -5.69 -11.32 19.63
C LEU A 271 -6.74 -10.82 18.63
N GLN A 272 -6.43 -9.77 17.85
CA GLN A 272 -7.28 -9.27 16.78
C GLN A 272 -7.58 -10.35 15.73
N GLY A 273 -6.55 -11.06 15.25
CA GLY A 273 -6.72 -12.14 14.28
C GLY A 273 -7.60 -13.27 14.80
N ASN A 274 -7.37 -13.71 16.04
CA ASN A 274 -8.18 -14.75 16.67
C ASN A 274 -9.64 -14.31 16.86
N ALA A 275 -9.86 -13.09 17.32
CA ALA A 275 -11.20 -12.53 17.49
C ALA A 275 -11.93 -12.40 16.15
N LEU A 276 -11.23 -11.98 15.08
CA LEU A 276 -11.78 -11.91 13.73
C LEU A 276 -12.23 -13.30 13.28
N LEU A 277 -11.36 -14.30 13.39
CA LEU A 277 -11.65 -15.67 12.99
C LEU A 277 -12.84 -16.26 13.77
N GLN A 278 -12.86 -16.11 15.09
CA GLN A 278 -13.98 -16.57 15.93
C GLN A 278 -15.31 -15.91 15.55
N ASN A 279 -15.31 -14.59 15.37
CA ASN A 279 -16.54 -13.87 15.00
C ASN A 279 -17.02 -14.21 13.59
N LEU A 280 -16.11 -14.48 12.64
CA LEU A 280 -16.49 -14.97 11.31
C LEU A 280 -17.13 -16.35 11.41
N VAL A 281 -16.51 -17.29 12.15
CA VAL A 281 -17.04 -18.66 12.34
C VAL A 281 -18.43 -18.63 12.97
N ILE A 282 -18.65 -17.79 13.98
CA ILE A 282 -19.97 -17.59 14.59
C ILE A 282 -20.94 -16.95 13.58
N GLY A 283 -20.49 -15.89 12.87
CA GLY A 283 -21.30 -15.17 11.89
C GLY A 283 -21.78 -16.04 10.73
N ASP A 284 -21.01 -17.05 10.36
CA ASP A 284 -21.35 -18.03 9.32
C ASP A 284 -22.15 -19.24 9.86
N GLY A 285 -22.50 -19.25 11.15
CA GLY A 285 -23.29 -20.32 11.77
C GLY A 285 -22.52 -21.63 12.01
N LEU A 286 -21.20 -21.60 11.90
CA LEU A 286 -20.32 -22.76 12.08
C LEU A 286 -20.03 -23.05 13.57
N ALA A 287 -20.34 -22.09 14.44
CA ALA A 287 -20.31 -22.23 15.89
C ALA A 287 -21.37 -21.34 16.56
N ALA A 288 -21.91 -21.77 17.69
CA ALA A 288 -22.93 -21.03 18.42
C ALA A 288 -22.36 -19.88 19.28
N ASP A 289 -21.12 -20.02 19.75
CA ASP A 289 -20.47 -19.08 20.66
C ASP A 289 -18.94 -19.14 20.52
N THR A 290 -18.22 -18.34 21.30
CA THR A 290 -16.75 -18.26 21.29
C THR A 290 -16.07 -19.58 21.67
N ALA A 291 -16.66 -20.37 22.58
CA ALA A 291 -16.07 -21.63 23.00
C ALA A 291 -16.19 -22.68 21.88
N ALA A 292 -17.38 -22.79 21.28
CA ALA A 292 -17.62 -23.62 20.11
C ALA A 292 -16.78 -23.17 18.91
N ALA A 293 -16.59 -21.86 18.69
CA ALA A 293 -15.74 -21.34 17.62
C ALA A 293 -14.28 -21.73 17.83
N THR A 294 -13.79 -21.65 19.07
CA THR A 294 -12.43 -22.07 19.42
C THR A 294 -12.24 -23.57 19.16
N ALA A 295 -13.20 -24.41 19.55
CA ALA A 295 -13.16 -25.84 19.27
C ALA A 295 -13.23 -26.14 17.75
N TYR A 296 -14.08 -25.42 17.01
CA TYR A 296 -14.17 -25.52 15.55
C TYR A 296 -12.84 -25.22 14.87
N ILE A 297 -12.16 -24.15 15.30
CA ILE A 297 -10.86 -23.73 14.76
C ILE A 297 -9.77 -24.76 15.12
N ALA A 298 -9.74 -25.23 16.37
CA ALA A 298 -8.76 -26.21 16.83
C ALA A 298 -8.88 -27.58 16.14
N GLY A 299 -10.08 -27.93 15.66
CA GLY A 299 -10.34 -29.16 14.90
C GLY A 299 -9.96 -29.10 13.43
N ARG A 300 -9.28 -28.04 12.96
CA ARG A 300 -8.91 -27.82 11.55
C ARG A 300 -7.42 -27.63 11.39
N SER A 301 -6.93 -28.02 10.22
CA SER A 301 -5.57 -27.70 9.80
C SER A 301 -5.41 -26.20 9.54
N ASN A 302 -4.17 -25.72 9.60
CA ASN A 302 -3.84 -24.34 9.25
C ASN A 302 -4.29 -23.99 7.81
N ALA A 303 -4.15 -24.93 6.87
CA ALA A 303 -4.55 -24.75 5.48
C ALA A 303 -6.06 -24.53 5.35
N GLU A 304 -6.89 -25.35 6.00
CA GLU A 304 -8.34 -25.20 5.98
C GLU A 304 -8.80 -23.85 6.55
N ILE A 305 -8.16 -23.37 7.62
CA ILE A 305 -8.47 -22.06 8.20
C ILE A 305 -8.01 -20.92 7.28
N ALA A 306 -6.84 -21.05 6.64
CA ALA A 306 -6.36 -20.07 5.69
C ALA A 306 -7.32 -19.95 4.49
N ASP A 307 -7.76 -21.08 3.94
CA ASP A 307 -8.72 -21.13 2.82
C ASP A 307 -10.09 -20.57 3.23
N TYR A 308 -10.56 -20.91 4.43
CA TYR A 308 -11.76 -20.32 5.01
C TYR A 308 -11.67 -18.79 5.10
N LEU A 309 -10.56 -18.24 5.60
CA LEU A 309 -10.37 -16.79 5.70
C LEU A 309 -10.30 -16.14 4.31
N ARG A 310 -9.62 -16.77 3.34
CA ARG A 310 -9.52 -16.28 1.96
C ARG A 310 -10.84 -16.33 1.20
N SER A 311 -11.75 -17.23 1.60
CA SER A 311 -13.10 -17.31 1.01
C SER A 311 -13.99 -16.09 1.34
N LYS A 312 -13.66 -15.31 2.37
CA LYS A 312 -14.48 -14.17 2.79
C LYS A 312 -14.36 -13.01 1.82
N SER A 313 -15.44 -12.29 1.58
CA SER A 313 -15.36 -11.00 0.92
C SER A 313 -14.67 -9.97 1.83
N SER A 314 -13.99 -8.99 1.24
CA SER A 314 -13.45 -7.84 1.99
C SER A 314 -14.54 -7.14 2.81
N SER A 315 -15.76 -7.05 2.28
CA SER A 315 -16.92 -6.51 3.00
C SER A 315 -17.24 -7.29 4.28
N GLN A 316 -17.30 -8.62 4.23
CA GLN A 316 -17.54 -9.44 5.44
C GLN A 316 -16.44 -9.22 6.49
N LEU A 317 -15.18 -9.14 6.05
CA LEU A 317 -14.05 -8.91 6.97
C LEU A 317 -14.16 -7.54 7.65
N PHE A 318 -14.41 -6.48 6.89
CA PHE A 318 -14.53 -5.13 7.44
C PHE A 318 -15.79 -4.95 8.30
N THR A 319 -16.93 -5.51 7.89
CA THR A 319 -18.15 -5.49 8.70
C THR A 319 -17.91 -6.18 10.05
N THR A 320 -17.28 -7.36 10.07
CA THR A 320 -16.93 -8.04 11.33
C THR A 320 -15.97 -7.20 12.17
N LEU A 321 -14.92 -6.64 11.57
CA LEU A 321 -13.96 -5.78 12.26
C LEU A 321 -14.66 -4.58 12.93
N LEU A 322 -15.50 -3.86 12.20
CA LEU A 322 -16.17 -2.65 12.69
C LEU A 322 -17.23 -2.95 13.74
N THR A 323 -18.04 -4.00 13.53
CA THR A 323 -19.21 -4.25 14.38
C THR A 323 -18.90 -5.14 15.59
N ARG A 324 -17.81 -5.91 15.56
CA ARG A 324 -17.47 -6.87 16.62
C ARG A 324 -16.15 -6.57 17.33
N LEU A 325 -15.13 -6.08 16.61
CA LEU A 325 -13.78 -5.95 17.16
C LEU A 325 -13.45 -4.51 17.58
N ALA A 326 -13.95 -3.50 16.87
CA ALA A 326 -13.60 -2.10 17.12
C ALA A 326 -13.94 -1.64 18.55
N ALA A 327 -15.12 -2.03 19.07
CA ALA A 327 -15.54 -1.71 20.44
C ALA A 327 -14.66 -2.38 21.52
N LEU A 328 -13.93 -3.43 21.16
CA LEU A 328 -12.98 -4.13 22.03
C LEU A 328 -11.56 -3.54 21.97
N GLY A 329 -11.37 -2.44 21.24
CA GLY A 329 -10.05 -1.86 20.98
C GLY A 329 -9.23 -2.66 19.95
N LEU A 330 -9.83 -3.63 19.26
CA LEU A 330 -9.18 -4.50 18.27
C LEU A 330 -9.42 -4.02 16.83
N GLY A 331 -9.71 -2.73 16.62
CA GLY A 331 -9.88 -2.12 15.30
C GLY A 331 -8.64 -1.44 14.73
N GLY A 332 -7.53 -1.43 15.47
CA GLY A 332 -6.28 -0.77 15.09
C GLY A 332 -5.53 -1.48 13.95
N SER A 333 -4.61 -0.76 13.31
CA SER A 333 -3.79 -1.25 12.21
C SER A 333 -2.47 -0.48 12.16
N GLY A 334 -1.40 -1.16 11.78
CA GLY A 334 -0.06 -0.58 11.65
C GLY A 334 1.04 -1.62 11.75
N PRO A 335 2.31 -1.20 11.59
CA PRO A 335 3.45 -2.11 11.69
C PRO A 335 3.42 -2.95 12.97
N ILE A 336 3.59 -4.26 12.79
CA ILE A 336 3.61 -5.25 13.86
C ILE A 336 5.06 -5.39 14.31
N PRO A 337 5.41 -5.01 15.56
CA PRO A 337 6.74 -5.18 16.11
C PRO A 337 6.90 -6.64 16.55
N ASP A 338 7.29 -7.50 15.62
CA ASP A 338 7.53 -8.93 15.85
C ASP A 338 8.96 -9.24 16.30
N GLY A 339 9.87 -8.26 16.20
CA GLY A 339 11.24 -8.35 16.69
C GLY A 339 12.17 -9.18 15.79
N THR A 340 11.74 -9.44 14.55
CA THR A 340 12.50 -10.20 13.52
C THR A 340 12.55 -9.46 12.19
#